data_AF-A0A5N7S6J7-F1
#
_entry.id   AF-A0A5N7S6J7-F1
#
_cell.length_a   1.000
_cell.length_b   1.000
_cell.length_c   1.000
_cell.angle_alpha   90.00
_cell.angle_beta   90.00
_cell.angle_gamma   90.00
#
_symmetry.space_group_name_H-M   'P 1'
#
loop_
_entity.id
_entity.type
_entity.pdbx_description
1 polymer ?
#
loop_
_entity_poly.entity_id
_entity_poly.type
_entity_poly.pdbx_seq_one_letter_code
_entity_poly.pdbx_strand_id
1 'polypeptide(L)'
;MELVRTPPGRARLSRRPAARSSSTQAALRGLRPQEGVAGRVIGVERFALVAAPSHPLAGRGEVSPQELARQKFVRAAHRSGFSIHMADMLRAAGIAGTPVASRATESGMVRELTAAGVGIWCVPAKTVRRDIESGLLAELSPGGPPMTMGLWLAHDDRRPLSAAARLLAGYIEACAAAGRDAPRASFSF
;
A
#
# COMPACT_ATOMS: atom_id res chain seq x y z
N MET A 1 52.33 1.00 12.82
CA MET A 1 51.29 2.04 12.62
C MET A 1 51.14 2.24 11.12
N GLU A 2 50.20 1.55 10.49
CA GLU A 2 49.52 2.04 9.29
C GLU A 2 48.22 1.24 9.12
N LEU A 3 47.10 1.91 9.39
CA LEU A 3 45.74 1.39 9.25
C LEU A 3 45.31 1.67 7.80
N VAL A 4 45.34 0.67 6.92
CA VAL A 4 44.67 0.78 5.62
C VAL A 4 43.17 0.68 5.86
N ARG A 5 42.49 1.84 5.79
CA ARG A 5 41.04 1.95 5.88
C ARG A 5 40.41 1.51 4.55
N THR A 6 39.78 0.34 4.54
CA THR A 6 38.89 -0.09 3.47
C THR A 6 37.58 0.73 3.54
N PRO A 7 37.11 1.34 2.44
CA PRO A 7 35.82 2.05 2.46
C PRO A 7 34.65 1.06 2.56
N PRO A 8 33.55 1.39 3.26
CA PRO A 8 32.37 0.55 3.30
C PRO A 8 31.72 0.55 1.91
N GLY A 9 31.91 -0.55 1.19
CA GLY A 9 31.21 -0.85 -0.04
C GLY A 9 29.70 -0.82 0.22
N ARG A 10 28.99 0.10 -0.44
CA ARG A 10 27.54 0.07 -0.51
C ARG A 10 27.15 -1.27 -1.14
N ALA A 11 26.67 -2.20 -0.32
CA ALA A 11 25.94 -3.36 -0.80
C ALA A 11 24.71 -2.84 -1.56
N ARG A 12 24.86 -2.69 -2.88
CA ARG A 12 23.75 -2.44 -3.78
C ARG A 12 22.98 -3.75 -3.80
N LEU A 13 22.04 -3.92 -2.87
CA LEU A 13 21.02 -4.95 -2.94
C LEU A 13 20.33 -4.77 -4.29
N SER A 14 20.74 -5.58 -5.27
CA SER A 14 20.11 -5.62 -6.57
C SER A 14 18.71 -6.18 -6.35
N ARG A 15 17.74 -5.30 -6.09
CA ARG A 15 16.34 -5.67 -6.12
C ARG A 15 15.97 -5.90 -7.58
N ARG A 16 16.34 -7.08 -8.10
CA ARG A 16 15.74 -7.60 -9.33
C ARG A 16 14.23 -7.61 -9.08
N PRO A 17 13.42 -6.90 -9.89
CA PRO A 17 11.98 -6.93 -9.70
C PRO A 17 11.48 -8.39 -9.78
N ALA A 18 10.48 -8.77 -8.99
CA ALA A 18 10.00 -10.16 -8.91
C ALA A 18 9.63 -10.73 -10.30
N ALA A 19 9.10 -9.91 -11.20
CA ALA A 19 8.81 -10.25 -12.61
C ALA A 19 10.06 -10.54 -13.47
N ARG A 20 11.27 -10.25 -12.97
CA ARG A 20 12.55 -10.59 -13.62
C ARG A 20 13.24 -11.82 -12.98
N SER A 21 12.66 -12.42 -11.95
CA SER A 21 13.09 -13.76 -11.49
C SER A 21 12.72 -14.82 -12.54
N SER A 22 13.49 -15.90 -12.67
CA SER A 22 13.34 -16.87 -13.78
C SER A 22 12.02 -17.65 -13.75
N SER A 23 11.33 -17.71 -12.61
CA SER A 23 10.12 -18.52 -12.41
C SER A 23 8.81 -17.72 -12.34
N THR A 24 8.84 -16.38 -12.23
CA THR A 24 7.62 -15.56 -12.13
C THR A 24 7.27 -14.92 -13.47
N GLN A 25 6.17 -15.34 -14.10
CA GLN A 25 5.74 -14.82 -15.40
C GLN A 25 4.87 -13.56 -15.31
N ALA A 26 4.07 -13.42 -14.26
CA ALA A 26 3.25 -12.23 -14.00
C ALA A 26 3.11 -11.97 -12.49
N ALA A 27 2.92 -10.71 -12.09
CA ALA A 27 2.75 -10.32 -10.69
C ALA A 27 1.72 -9.20 -10.53
N LEU A 28 0.86 -9.32 -9.52
CA LEU A 28 0.02 -8.22 -9.05
C LEU A 28 0.83 -7.29 -8.14
N ARG A 29 0.81 -5.99 -8.41
CA ARG A 29 1.60 -5.00 -7.69
C ARG A 29 0.79 -3.75 -7.38
N GLY A 30 0.87 -3.25 -6.16
CA GLY A 30 0.34 -1.92 -5.80
C GLY A 30 1.23 -0.75 -6.25
N LEU A 31 2.30 -1.00 -7.00
CA LEU A 31 3.21 0.05 -7.45
C LEU A 31 3.34 -0.03 -8.96
N ARG A 32 3.45 1.14 -9.59
CA ARG A 32 3.69 1.24 -11.03
C ARG A 32 4.92 0.38 -11.41
N PRO A 33 4.83 -0.39 -12.51
CA PRO A 33 5.97 -1.12 -13.04
C PRO A 33 7.17 -0.19 -13.29
N GLN A 34 8.38 -0.72 -13.08
CA GLN A 34 9.62 -0.05 -13.44
C GLN A 34 9.89 -0.24 -14.95
N GLU A 35 10.84 0.51 -15.51
CA GLU A 35 11.26 0.34 -16.91
C GLU A 35 11.67 -1.11 -17.23
N GLY A 36 11.29 -1.58 -18.43
CA GLY A 36 11.46 -2.97 -18.87
C GLY A 36 10.57 -3.97 -18.12
N VAL A 37 9.41 -3.52 -17.64
CA VAL A 37 8.32 -4.34 -17.11
C VAL A 37 7.03 -3.76 -17.68
N ALA A 38 6.38 -4.48 -18.59
CA ALA A 38 5.05 -4.12 -19.05
C ALA A 38 4.07 -4.27 -17.89
N GLY A 39 3.12 -3.34 -17.77
CA GLY A 39 2.00 -3.56 -16.88
C GLY A 39 0.80 -2.71 -17.24
N ARG A 40 -0.36 -3.26 -16.90
CA ARG A 40 -1.66 -2.60 -17.08
C ARG A 40 -2.32 -2.39 -15.72
N VAL A 41 -3.04 -1.27 -15.59
CA VAL A 41 -3.87 -1.04 -14.40
C VAL A 41 -5.06 -1.98 -14.49
N ILE A 42 -5.30 -2.72 -13.42
CA ILE A 42 -6.44 -3.64 -13.31
C ILE A 42 -7.43 -3.20 -12.23
N GLY A 43 -7.08 -2.18 -11.44
CA GLY A 43 -7.95 -1.66 -10.40
C GLY A 43 -7.32 -0.50 -9.66
N VAL A 44 -8.09 0.08 -8.76
CA VAL A 44 -7.67 1.19 -7.90
C VAL A 44 -8.00 0.84 -6.45
N GLU A 45 -7.03 1.03 -5.57
CA GLU A 45 -7.19 0.83 -4.13
C GLU A 45 -7.34 2.19 -3.45
N ARG A 46 -8.39 2.37 -2.64
CA ARG A 46 -8.59 3.57 -1.81
C ARG A 46 -7.86 3.41 -0.48
N PHE A 47 -7.26 4.49 -0.01
CA PHE A 47 -6.67 4.57 1.33
C PHE A 47 -7.54 5.38 2.27
N ALA A 48 -7.59 4.94 3.53
CA ALA A 48 -8.24 5.60 4.64
C ALA A 48 -7.20 6.10 5.63
N LEU A 49 -7.47 7.25 6.24
CA LEU A 49 -6.82 7.67 7.48
C LEU A 49 -7.73 7.24 8.63
N VAL A 50 -7.22 6.44 9.56
CA VAL A 50 -8.00 5.94 10.70
C VAL A 50 -7.31 6.26 12.01
N ALA A 51 -8.11 6.51 13.04
CA ALA A 51 -7.67 6.73 14.41
C ALA A 51 -8.63 6.05 15.39
N ALA A 52 -8.30 6.04 16.68
CA ALA A 52 -9.26 5.68 17.72
C ALA A 52 -10.50 6.60 17.67
N PRO A 53 -11.70 6.11 18.02
CA PRO A 53 -12.91 6.94 18.10
C PRO A 53 -12.80 8.12 19.07
N SER A 54 -11.93 8.01 20.08
CA SER A 54 -11.64 9.08 21.05
C SER A 54 -10.67 10.15 20.51
N HIS A 55 -10.15 9.99 19.29
CA HIS A 55 -9.23 10.97 18.70
C HIS A 55 -9.93 12.32 18.47
N PRO A 56 -9.30 13.48 18.75
CA PRO A 56 -9.94 14.80 18.65
C PRO A 56 -10.49 15.19 17.27
N LEU A 57 -10.06 14.47 16.21
CA LEU A 57 -10.50 14.67 14.83
C LEU A 57 -11.62 13.71 14.41
N ALA A 58 -11.91 12.69 15.21
CA ALA A 58 -12.99 11.76 14.92
C ALA A 58 -14.34 12.51 14.97
N GLY A 59 -15.20 12.26 13.98
CA GLY A 59 -16.53 12.88 13.89
C GLY A 59 -16.56 14.36 13.47
N ARG A 60 -15.41 15.01 13.24
CA ARG A 60 -15.35 16.44 12.85
C ARG A 60 -15.70 16.73 11.38
N GLY A 61 -16.13 15.72 10.61
CA GLY A 61 -16.36 15.87 9.17
C GLY A 61 -15.04 15.97 8.40
N GLU A 62 -14.96 16.91 7.45
CA GLU A 62 -13.73 17.16 6.70
C GLU A 62 -12.67 17.85 7.57
N VAL A 63 -11.44 17.35 7.48
CA VAL A 63 -10.27 17.87 8.20
C VAL A 63 -9.25 18.35 7.18
N SER A 64 -8.73 19.56 7.37
CA SER A 64 -7.69 20.09 6.50
C SER A 64 -6.41 19.23 6.51
N PRO A 65 -5.72 19.07 5.36
CA PRO A 65 -4.44 18.37 5.32
C PRO A 65 -3.39 18.93 6.29
N GLN A 66 -3.41 20.24 6.53
CA GLN A 66 -2.48 20.92 7.44
C GLN A 66 -2.73 20.54 8.90
N GLU A 67 -3.99 20.35 9.29
CA GLU A 67 -4.34 19.89 10.63
C GLU A 67 -3.94 18.42 10.83
N LEU A 68 -4.15 17.57 9.82
CA LEU A 68 -3.70 16.18 9.81
C LEU A 68 -2.18 16.08 9.88
N ALA A 69 -1.44 16.95 9.17
CA ALA A 69 0.02 16.97 9.17
C ALA A 69 0.62 17.21 10.56
N ARG A 70 -0.12 17.86 11.47
CA ARG A 70 0.31 18.11 12.87
C ARG A 70 0.05 16.94 13.81
N GLN A 71 -0.74 15.95 13.40
CA GLN A 71 -1.07 14.79 14.22
C GLN A 71 0.04 13.75 14.18
N LYS A 72 0.10 12.90 15.22
CA LYS A 72 1.06 11.81 15.28
C LYS A 72 0.54 10.59 14.52
N PHE A 73 1.44 9.90 13.82
CA PHE A 73 1.12 8.71 13.03
C PHE A 73 1.81 7.45 13.56
N VAL A 74 1.11 6.31 13.46
CA VAL A 74 1.70 4.97 13.60
C VAL A 74 2.09 4.48 12.21
N ARG A 75 3.34 4.05 12.03
CA ARG A 75 3.89 3.69 10.71
C ARG A 75 4.46 2.28 10.69
N ALA A 76 4.57 1.70 9.51
CA ALA A 76 5.35 0.49 9.31
C ALA A 76 6.83 0.75 9.68
N ALA A 77 7.45 -0.17 10.43
CA ALA A 77 8.86 -0.07 10.82
C ALA A 77 9.81 -0.24 9.63
N HIS A 78 9.47 -1.15 8.71
CA HIS A 78 10.25 -1.44 7.52
C HIS A 78 10.01 -0.42 6.40
N ARG A 79 11.10 0.15 5.88
CA ARG A 79 11.09 0.90 4.60
C ARG A 79 10.97 -0.05 3.40
N SER A 80 9.73 -0.33 3.00
CA SER A 80 9.39 -0.99 1.74
C SER A 80 9.07 0.02 0.63
N GLY A 81 9.05 -0.44 -0.63
CA GLY A 81 8.52 0.37 -1.74
C GLY A 81 7.09 0.84 -1.48
N PHE A 82 6.28 0.01 -0.82
CA PHE A 82 4.92 0.37 -0.39
C PHE A 82 4.93 1.48 0.66
N SER A 83 5.78 1.40 1.68
CA SER A 83 5.88 2.44 2.72
C SER A 83 6.37 3.80 2.17
N ILE A 84 7.20 3.77 1.13
CA ILE A 84 7.65 4.98 0.43
C ILE A 84 6.49 5.58 -0.36
N HIS A 85 5.79 4.75 -1.16
CA HIS A 85 4.62 5.19 -1.91
C HIS A 85 3.53 5.77 -1.02
N MET A 86 3.27 5.15 0.14
CA MET A 86 2.39 5.66 1.18
C MET A 86 2.81 7.05 1.67
N ALA A 87 4.10 7.27 1.90
CA ALA A 87 4.61 8.58 2.31
C ALA A 87 4.46 9.64 1.19
N ASP A 88 4.66 9.24 -0.06
CA ASP A 88 4.49 10.13 -1.22
C ASP A 88 3.01 10.45 -1.48
N MET A 89 2.10 9.48 -1.28
CA MET A 89 0.65 9.67 -1.34
C MET A 89 0.19 10.70 -0.29
N LEU A 90 0.62 10.54 0.96
CA LEU A 90 0.34 11.52 2.02
C LEU A 90 0.90 12.90 1.67
N ARG A 91 2.13 12.96 1.15
CA ARG A 91 2.74 14.23 0.70
C ARG A 91 1.93 14.89 -0.42
N ALA A 92 1.48 14.11 -1.41
CA ALA A 92 0.65 14.61 -2.52
C ALA A 92 -0.71 15.12 -2.03
N ALA A 93 -1.26 14.54 -0.97
CA ALA A 93 -2.46 15.01 -0.28
C ALA A 93 -2.21 16.23 0.62
N GLY A 94 -1.00 16.80 0.67
CA GLY A 94 -0.65 17.92 1.54
C GLY A 94 -0.37 17.53 3.00
N ILE A 95 -0.32 16.23 3.31
CA ILE A 95 -0.08 15.67 4.64
C ILE A 95 1.39 15.24 4.72
N ALA A 96 2.29 16.20 4.88
CA ALA A 96 3.73 15.96 4.93
C ALA A 96 4.32 16.29 6.31
N GLY A 97 5.50 15.72 6.62
CA GLY A 97 6.22 16.05 7.85
C GLY A 97 5.56 15.55 9.15
N THR A 98 4.62 14.62 9.04
CA THR A 98 3.87 14.08 10.19
C THR A 98 4.78 13.51 11.28
N PRO A 99 4.64 13.92 12.56
CA PRO A 99 5.29 13.25 13.68
C PRO A 99 4.98 11.76 13.72
N VAL A 100 5.97 10.94 14.11
CA VAL A 100 5.77 9.49 14.26
C VAL A 100 5.60 9.16 15.74
N ALA A 101 4.44 8.67 16.14
CA ALA A 101 4.20 8.21 17.51
C ALA A 101 4.87 6.86 17.78
N SER A 102 4.72 5.92 16.83
CA SER A 102 5.26 4.57 16.97
C SER A 102 5.49 3.92 15.60
N ARG A 103 6.28 2.85 15.61
CA ARG A 103 6.54 2.00 14.46
C ARG A 103 6.34 0.54 14.82
N ALA A 104 5.64 -0.20 13.97
CA ALA A 104 5.49 -1.65 14.11
C ALA A 104 5.69 -2.35 12.76
N THR A 105 6.20 -3.58 12.80
CA THR A 105 6.45 -4.36 11.58
C THR A 105 5.16 -4.98 11.05
N GLU A 106 4.34 -5.52 11.95
CA GLU A 106 3.10 -6.20 11.60
C GLU A 106 1.91 -5.25 11.55
N SER A 107 1.10 -5.38 10.50
CA SER A 107 -0.10 -4.55 10.32
C SER A 107 -1.11 -4.70 11.45
N GLY A 108 -1.24 -5.90 12.02
CA GLY A 108 -2.07 -6.14 13.21
C GLY A 108 -1.64 -5.30 14.41
N MET A 109 -0.32 -5.17 14.64
CA MET A 109 0.19 -4.34 15.73
C MET A 109 -0.01 -2.84 15.46
N VAL A 110 0.12 -2.40 14.20
CA VAL A 110 -0.22 -1.02 13.82
C VAL A 110 -1.70 -0.73 14.08
N ARG A 111 -2.58 -1.68 13.75
CA ARG A 111 -4.03 -1.60 14.04
C ARG A 111 -4.30 -1.47 15.53
N GLU A 112 -3.72 -2.35 16.38
CA GLU A 112 -3.92 -2.29 17.84
C GLU A 112 -3.44 -0.96 18.44
N LEU A 113 -2.25 -0.48 18.04
CA LEU A 113 -1.73 0.82 18.50
C LEU A 113 -2.66 1.98 18.10
N THR A 114 -3.22 1.91 16.88
CA THR A 114 -4.15 2.92 16.37
C THR A 114 -5.45 2.91 17.17
N ALA A 115 -6.03 1.72 17.41
CA ALA A 115 -7.24 1.56 18.21
C ALA A 115 -7.05 1.99 19.67
N ALA A 116 -5.84 1.81 20.22
CA ALA A 116 -5.45 2.31 21.54
C ALA A 116 -5.19 3.83 21.57
N GLY A 117 -5.33 4.55 20.45
CA GLY A 117 -5.20 6.00 20.39
C GLY A 117 -3.76 6.53 20.28
N VAL A 118 -2.79 5.68 19.98
CA VAL A 118 -1.36 6.07 19.88
C VAL A 118 -1.12 7.06 18.73
N GLY A 119 -1.89 6.97 17.65
CA GLY A 119 -1.82 7.89 16.53
C GLY A 119 -2.67 7.46 15.35
N ILE A 120 -2.58 8.22 14.26
CA ILE A 120 -3.28 7.97 13.00
C ILE A 120 -2.56 6.92 12.18
N TRP A 121 -3.31 6.06 11.50
CA TRP A 121 -2.79 5.11 10.54
C TRP A 121 -3.38 5.37 9.14
N CYS A 122 -2.51 5.36 8.13
CA CYS A 122 -2.92 5.34 6.73
C CYS A 122 -2.87 3.89 6.23
N VAL A 123 -3.94 3.40 5.63
CA VAL A 123 -4.13 1.97 5.30
C VAL A 123 -5.09 1.81 4.12
N PRO A 124 -5.01 0.73 3.31
CA PRO A 124 -6.08 0.40 2.37
C PRO A 124 -7.42 0.32 3.11
N ALA A 125 -8.41 1.06 2.63
CA ALA A 125 -9.70 1.21 3.29
C ALA A 125 -10.41 -0.12 3.53
N LYS A 126 -10.29 -1.05 2.58
CA LYS A 126 -10.89 -2.38 2.67
C LYS A 126 -10.38 -3.20 3.85
N THR A 127 -9.14 -2.95 4.30
CA THR A 127 -8.50 -3.69 5.40
C THR A 127 -9.17 -3.38 6.74
N VAL A 128 -9.61 -2.14 6.94
CA VAL A 128 -10.16 -1.64 8.20
C VAL A 128 -11.66 -1.41 8.15
N ARG A 129 -12.34 -1.80 7.06
CA ARG A 129 -13.78 -1.60 6.89
C ARG A 129 -14.59 -2.14 8.07
N ARG A 130 -14.31 -3.36 8.52
CA ARG A 130 -15.02 -3.96 9.66
C ARG A 130 -14.73 -3.24 10.97
N ASP A 131 -13.53 -2.70 11.13
CA ASP A 131 -13.15 -1.95 12.33
C ASP A 131 -13.88 -0.60 12.39
N ILE A 132 -14.11 0.02 11.23
CA ILE A 132 -14.91 1.23 11.11
C ILE A 132 -16.40 0.93 11.36
N GLU A 133 -16.93 -0.12 10.72
CA GLU A 133 -18.32 -0.55 10.87
C GLU A 133 -18.67 -0.94 12.32
N SER A 134 -17.72 -1.53 13.06
CA SER A 134 -17.91 -1.88 14.48
C SER A 134 -17.65 -0.73 15.45
N GLY A 135 -17.15 0.42 14.96
CA GLY A 135 -16.76 1.55 15.79
C GLY A 135 -15.44 1.35 16.57
N LEU A 136 -14.65 0.32 16.25
CA LEU A 136 -13.31 0.15 16.82
C LEU A 136 -12.33 1.24 16.33
N LEU A 137 -12.48 1.67 15.07
CA LEU A 137 -11.71 2.74 14.46
C LEU A 137 -12.65 3.79 13.86
N ALA A 138 -12.23 5.04 13.86
CA ALA A 138 -12.90 6.13 13.16
C ALA A 138 -12.10 6.54 11.92
N GLU A 139 -12.77 6.61 10.77
CA GLU A 139 -12.18 7.17 9.55
C GLU A 139 -12.16 8.70 9.64
N LEU A 140 -11.00 9.29 9.35
CA LEU A 140 -10.78 10.73 9.26
C LEU A 140 -10.84 11.12 7.78
N SER A 141 -11.62 12.15 7.45
CA SER A 141 -11.79 12.62 6.07
C SER A 141 -10.78 13.72 5.77
N PRO A 142 -9.65 13.46 5.06
CA PRO A 142 -8.82 14.52 4.56
C PRO A 142 -9.62 15.29 3.50
N GLY A 143 -9.75 16.61 3.65
CA GLY A 143 -10.34 17.44 2.60
C GLY A 143 -9.58 17.25 1.28
N GLY A 144 -10.31 17.28 0.16
CA GLY A 144 -9.73 17.14 -1.19
C GLY A 144 -9.97 15.77 -1.85
N PRO A 145 -9.22 15.44 -2.91
CA PRO A 145 -9.45 14.22 -3.68
C PRO A 145 -9.13 12.94 -2.89
N PRO A 146 -9.81 11.81 -3.19
CA PRO A 146 -9.52 10.53 -2.55
C PRO A 146 -8.07 10.08 -2.74
N MET A 147 -7.45 9.64 -1.65
CA MET A 147 -6.13 8.99 -1.69
C MET A 147 -6.26 7.59 -2.30
N THR A 148 -5.60 7.38 -3.44
CA THR A 148 -5.73 6.14 -4.22
C THR A 148 -4.40 5.62 -4.75
N MET A 149 -4.34 4.32 -4.99
CA MET A 149 -3.18 3.62 -5.55
C MET A 149 -3.63 2.69 -6.68
N GLY A 150 -2.99 2.77 -7.83
CA GLY A 150 -3.24 1.82 -8.92
C GLY A 150 -2.76 0.42 -8.59
N LEU A 151 -3.58 -0.58 -8.88
CA LEU A 151 -3.21 -2.00 -8.87
C LEU A 151 -2.81 -2.41 -10.29
N TRP A 152 -1.63 -2.99 -10.42
CA TRP A 152 -1.01 -3.30 -11.70
C TRP A 152 -0.83 -4.80 -11.86
N LEU A 153 -1.25 -5.34 -12.99
CA LEU A 153 -0.78 -6.63 -13.46
C LEU A 153 0.47 -6.39 -14.30
N ALA A 154 1.61 -6.93 -13.86
CA ALA A 154 2.92 -6.65 -14.44
C ALA A 154 3.62 -7.94 -14.92
N HIS A 155 4.35 -7.86 -16.04
CA HIS A 155 5.16 -8.95 -16.60
C HIS A 155 6.45 -8.41 -17.27
N ASP A 156 7.47 -9.25 -17.44
CA ASP A 156 8.68 -8.90 -18.22
C ASP A 156 8.23 -8.65 -19.68
N ASP A 157 8.51 -7.46 -20.21
CA ASP A 157 8.13 -7.09 -21.58
C ASP A 157 8.98 -7.80 -22.64
N ARG A 158 10.15 -8.30 -22.24
CA ARG A 158 11.06 -9.08 -23.09
C ARG A 158 10.70 -10.56 -23.17
N ARG A 159 9.68 -11.01 -22.43
CA ARG A 159 9.26 -12.42 -22.41
C ARG A 159 7.75 -12.52 -22.65
N PRO A 160 7.32 -13.19 -23.73
CA PRO A 160 5.92 -13.49 -23.92
C PRO A 160 5.36 -14.27 -22.74
N LEU A 161 4.14 -13.94 -22.31
CA LEU A 161 3.41 -14.71 -21.32
C LEU A 161 3.05 -16.09 -21.88
N SER A 162 3.23 -17.14 -21.07
CA SER A 162 2.73 -18.48 -21.42
C SER A 162 1.20 -18.47 -21.58
N ALA A 163 0.65 -19.52 -22.20
CA ALA A 163 -0.80 -19.67 -22.32
C ALA A 163 -1.51 -19.65 -20.95
N ALA A 164 -0.98 -20.40 -19.97
CA ALA A 164 -1.51 -20.42 -18.61
C ALA A 164 -1.44 -19.05 -17.92
N ALA A 165 -0.32 -18.33 -18.06
CA ALA A 165 -0.18 -17.00 -17.48
C ALA A 165 -1.11 -15.96 -18.13
N ARG A 166 -1.38 -16.06 -19.44
CA ARG A 166 -2.38 -15.23 -20.13
C ARG A 166 -3.80 -15.51 -19.66
N LEU A 167 -4.16 -16.78 -19.46
CA LEU A 167 -5.46 -17.16 -18.93
C LEU A 167 -5.66 -16.63 -17.50
N LEU A 168 -4.66 -16.81 -16.64
CA LEU A 168 -4.71 -16.27 -15.28
C LEU A 168 -4.78 -14.74 -15.27
N ALA A 169 -4.00 -14.06 -16.12
CA ALA A 169 -4.06 -12.62 -16.29
C ALA A 169 -5.47 -12.13 -16.66
N GLY A 170 -6.07 -12.75 -17.68
CA GLY A 170 -7.44 -12.43 -18.10
C GLY A 170 -8.48 -12.71 -17.01
N TYR A 171 -8.32 -13.80 -16.25
CA TYR A 171 -9.20 -14.09 -15.13
C TYR A 171 -9.09 -13.04 -14.01
N ILE A 172 -7.87 -12.66 -13.61
CA ILE A 172 -7.65 -11.62 -12.59
C ILE A 172 -8.27 -10.29 -13.03
N GLU A 173 -8.16 -9.94 -14.30
CA GLU A 173 -8.76 -8.72 -14.86
C GLU A 173 -10.28 -8.76 -14.84
N ALA A 174 -10.88 -9.88 -15.24
CA ALA A 174 -12.32 -10.08 -15.16
C ALA A 174 -12.82 -9.96 -13.71
N CYS A 175 -12.12 -10.57 -12.75
CA CYS A 175 -12.42 -10.45 -11.33
C CYS A 175 -12.31 -9.01 -10.83
N ALA A 176 -11.28 -8.28 -11.28
CA ALA A 176 -11.07 -6.91 -10.85
C ALA A 176 -12.13 -5.94 -11.43
N ALA A 177 -12.59 -6.18 -12.66
CA ALA A 177 -13.67 -5.42 -13.29
C ALA A 177 -15.05 -5.73 -12.69
N ALA A 178 -15.31 -6.98 -12.29
CA ALA A 178 -16.59 -7.41 -11.73
C ALA A 178 -16.79 -7.03 -10.24
N GLY A 179 -15.75 -6.58 -9.55
CA GLY A 179 -15.82 -6.39 -8.09
C GLY A 179 -16.00 -7.73 -7.35
N ARG A 180 -16.68 -7.75 -6.20
CA ARG A 180 -16.91 -8.98 -5.41
C ARG A 180 -17.78 -10.04 -6.13
N ASP A 181 -18.34 -9.71 -7.29
CA ASP A 181 -19.22 -10.57 -8.09
C ASP A 181 -18.47 -11.27 -9.23
N ALA A 182 -17.18 -11.55 -9.04
CA ALA A 182 -16.39 -12.33 -9.97
C ALA A 182 -17.06 -13.69 -10.26
N PRO A 183 -17.08 -14.14 -11.53
CA PRO A 183 -17.60 -15.47 -11.87
C PRO A 183 -16.79 -16.51 -11.10
N ARG A 184 -17.47 -17.31 -10.28
CA ARG A 184 -16.87 -18.50 -9.65
C ARG A 184 -16.44 -19.42 -10.79
N ALA A 185 -15.14 -19.55 -10.99
CA ALA A 185 -14.61 -20.54 -11.91
C ALA A 185 -14.96 -21.94 -11.38
N SER A 186 -15.93 -22.58 -12.02
CA SER A 186 -16.23 -23.99 -11.82
C SER A 186 -15.14 -24.79 -12.54
N PHE A 187 -14.12 -25.23 -11.81
CA PHE A 187 -13.17 -26.21 -12.34
C PHE A 187 -13.74 -27.60 -12.08
N SER A 188 -14.26 -28.24 -13.12
CA SER A 188 -14.42 -29.70 -13.13
C SER A 188 -13.12 -30.31 -13.63
N PHE A 189 -12.49 -31.14 -12.78
CA PHE A 189 -11.35 -31.98 -13.14
C PHE A 189 -11.82 -33.21 -13.92
#